data_AF-A0A5C6RN29-F1
#
_entry.id   AF-A0A5C6RN29-F1
#
_cell.length_a   1.000
_cell.length_b   1.000
_cell.length_c   1.000
_cell.angle_alpha   90.00
_cell.angle_beta   90.00
_cell.angle_gamma   90.00
#
_symmetry.space_group_name_H-M   'P 1'
#
loop_
_entity.id
_entity.type
_entity.pdbx_description
1 polymer ?
#
loop_
_entity_poly.entity_id
_entity_poly.type
_entity_poly.pdbx_seq_one_letter_code
_entity_poly.pdbx_strand_id
1 'polypeptide(L)'
;MVLFEFYAMTDDFGICRDACDDLESWIAANDAEITGYVDDPLASKELQGLPKLSGWIGPIVGPNAFGLTPVIQYADTWAVRELDRVGA
;
A
#
# COMPACT_ATOMS: atom_id res chain seq x y z
N MET A 1 15.02 -2.97 -5.59
CA MET A 1 14.47 -2.56 -4.29
C MET A 1 13.11 -1.96 -4.56
N VAL A 2 12.08 -2.37 -3.83
CA VAL A 2 10.73 -1.82 -3.90
C VAL A 2 10.46 -1.21 -2.53
N LEU A 3 9.80 -0.06 -2.48
CA LEU A 3 9.35 0.54 -1.23
C LEU A 3 7.85 0.29 -1.09
N PHE A 4 7.41 -0.06 0.11
CA PHE A 4 5.99 -0.18 0.45
C PHE A 4 5.59 1.00 1.31
N GLU A 5 4.40 1.55 1.05
CA GLU A 5 3.81 2.62 1.85
C GLU A 5 2.40 2.22 2.29
N PHE A 6 2.11 2.47 3.56
CA PHE A 6 0.82 2.19 4.19
C PHE A 6 0.21 3.50 4.65
N TYR A 7 -0.98 3.80 4.15
CA TYR A 7 -1.74 4.99 4.51
C TYR A 7 -2.95 4.62 5.36
N ALA A 8 -2.96 5.07 6.60
CA ALA A 8 -4.05 4.82 7.54
C ALA A 8 -4.62 6.13 8.05
N MET A 9 -5.93 6.18 8.22
CA MET A 9 -6.59 7.31 8.85
C MET A 9 -6.42 7.21 10.36
N THR A 10 -5.94 8.29 10.99
CA THR A 10 -5.90 8.39 12.45
C THR A 10 -7.23 8.88 13.00
N ASP A 11 -7.47 8.59 14.27
CA ASP A 11 -8.62 9.07 15.05
C ASP A 11 -8.72 10.61 15.10
N ASP A 12 -7.56 11.29 15.09
CA ASP A 12 -7.45 12.75 15.04
C ASP A 12 -7.68 13.38 13.65
N PHE A 13 -8.28 12.64 12.71
CA PHE A 13 -8.52 13.06 11.32
C PHE A 13 -7.26 13.41 10.52
N GLY A 14 -6.11 12.84 10.87
CA GLY A 14 -4.88 12.91 10.07
C GLY A 14 -4.64 11.65 9.23
N ILE A 15 -3.85 11.75 8.17
CA ILE A 15 -3.33 10.57 7.46
C ILE A 15 -1.97 10.22 8.07
N CYS A 16 -1.86 9.01 8.61
CA CYS A 16 -0.58 8.40 8.94
C CYS A 16 -0.02 7.71 7.71
N ARG A 17 1.27 7.91 7.45
CA ARG A 17 2.03 7.18 6.43
C ARG A 17 3.13 6.40 7.13
N ASP A 18 3.13 5.09 6.95
CA ASP A 18 4.22 4.20 7.32
C ASP A 18 4.91 3.68 6.05
N ALA A 19 6.23 3.53 6.08
CA ALA A 19 7.00 3.09 4.91
C ALA A 19 8.02 2.02 5.29
N CYS A 20 8.07 0.95 4.51
CA CYS A 20 8.97 -0.18 4.75
C CYS A 20 9.54 -0.75 3.44
N ASP A 21 10.68 -1.42 3.51
CA ASP A 21 11.32 -2.14 2.41
C ASP A 21 11.19 -3.67 2.53
N ASP A 22 10.69 -4.15 3.68
CA ASP A 22 10.37 -5.55 3.97
C ASP A 22 8.87 -5.69 4.31
N LEU A 23 8.09 -6.10 3.31
CA LEU A 23 6.66 -6.30 3.44
C LEU A 23 6.30 -7.47 4.37
N GLU A 24 7.08 -8.55 4.39
CA GLU A 24 6.78 -9.72 5.22
C GLU A 24 6.93 -9.39 6.70
N SER A 25 8.03 -8.70 7.04
CA SER A 25 8.25 -8.21 8.40
C SER A 25 7.16 -7.22 8.83
N TRP A 26 6.72 -6.32 7.93
CA TRP A 26 5.65 -5.38 8.24
C TRP A 26 4.30 -6.08 8.48
N ILE A 27 3.95 -7.06 7.64
CA ILE A 27 2.72 -7.86 7.78
C ILE A 27 2.72 -8.58 9.13
N ALA A 28 3.83 -9.22 9.50
CA ALA A 28 3.97 -9.92 10.77
C ALA A 28 3.89 -8.98 11.98
N ALA A 29 4.49 -7.78 11.89
CA ALA A 29 4.47 -6.80 12.98
C ALA A 29 3.08 -6.18 13.21
N ASN A 30 2.26 -6.08 12.16
CA ASN A 30 0.93 -5.47 12.21
C ASN A 30 -0.23 -6.48 12.25
N ASP A 31 0.08 -7.78 12.34
CA ASP A 31 -0.90 -8.89 12.30
C ASP A 31 -1.85 -8.77 11.09
N ALA A 32 -1.31 -8.37 9.94
CA ALA A 32 -2.09 -8.15 8.73
C ALA A 32 -2.45 -9.48 8.07
N GLU A 33 -3.74 -9.69 7.80
CA GLU A 33 -4.22 -10.91 7.16
C GLU A 33 -4.05 -10.84 5.63
N ILE A 34 -3.39 -11.84 5.04
CA ILE A 34 -3.32 -12.01 3.58
C ILE A 34 -4.61 -12.68 3.10
N THR A 35 -5.34 -12.02 2.21
CA THR A 35 -6.61 -12.52 1.64
C THR A 35 -6.44 -13.10 0.23
N GLY A 36 -5.28 -12.93 -0.38
CA GLY A 36 -4.93 -13.44 -1.69
C GLY A 36 -3.69 -12.76 -2.26
N TYR A 37 -3.45 -12.95 -3.54
CA TYR A 37 -2.34 -12.36 -4.26
C TYR A 37 -2.82 -11.72 -5.56
N VAL A 38 -2.03 -10.80 -6.11
CA VAL A 38 -2.27 -10.26 -7.45
C VAL A 38 -1.83 -11.28 -8.49
N ASP A 39 -2.78 -11.74 -9.29
CA ASP A 39 -2.63 -12.72 -10.36
C ASP A 39 -3.22 -12.25 -11.71
N ASP A 40 -3.71 -11.01 -11.77
CA ASP A 40 -4.26 -10.43 -12.99
C ASP A 40 -3.14 -10.16 -14.01
N PRO A 41 -3.12 -10.83 -15.18
CA PRO A 41 -2.06 -10.66 -16.17
C PRO A 41 -2.00 -9.26 -16.78
N LEU A 42 -3.03 -8.43 -16.60
CA LEU A 42 -3.05 -7.04 -17.07
C LEU A 42 -2.49 -6.05 -16.03
N ALA A 43 -2.30 -6.46 -14.78
CA ALA A 43 -1.69 -5.61 -13.77
C ALA A 43 -0.21 -5.35 -14.06
N SER A 44 0.28 -4.18 -13.61
CA SER A 44 1.69 -3.80 -13.72
C SER A 44 2.62 -4.89 -13.18
N LYS A 45 3.80 -5.04 -13.78
CA LYS A 45 4.75 -6.12 -13.42
C LYS A 45 5.19 -6.03 -11.96
N GLU A 46 5.25 -4.83 -11.43
CA GLU A 46 5.62 -4.51 -10.05
C GLU A 46 4.59 -5.05 -9.04
N LEU A 47 3.34 -5.28 -9.47
CA LEU A 47 2.27 -5.78 -8.60
C LEU A 47 2.14 -7.29 -8.60
N GLN A 48 2.66 -7.98 -9.62
CA GLN A 48 2.46 -9.41 -9.81
C GLN A 48 2.98 -10.21 -8.62
N GLY A 49 2.11 -11.06 -8.06
CA GLY A 49 2.44 -11.90 -6.90
C GLY A 49 2.47 -11.17 -5.56
N LEU A 50 2.19 -9.87 -5.50
CA LEU A 50 2.09 -9.16 -4.23
C LEU A 50 0.81 -9.53 -3.45
N PRO A 51 0.84 -9.56 -2.11
CA PRO A 51 -0.30 -9.94 -1.30
C PRO A 51 -1.37 -8.85 -1.29
N LYS A 52 -2.64 -9.28 -1.27
CA LYS A 52 -3.80 -8.46 -0.93
C LYS A 52 -4.05 -8.60 0.57
N LEU A 53 -4.24 -7.50 1.28
CA LEU A 53 -4.34 -7.48 2.73
C LEU A 53 -5.76 -7.13 3.18
N SER A 54 -6.28 -7.84 4.17
CA SER A 54 -7.61 -7.62 4.75
C SER A 54 -7.72 -6.20 5.30
N GLY A 55 -8.77 -5.46 4.93
CA GLY A 55 -8.98 -4.07 5.37
C GLY A 55 -8.17 -3.01 4.61
N TRP A 56 -7.27 -3.41 3.70
CA TRP A 56 -6.45 -2.50 2.90
C TRP A 56 -6.88 -2.51 1.43
N ILE A 57 -6.97 -1.31 0.85
CA ILE A 57 -7.08 -1.10 -0.58
C ILE A 57 -5.66 -1.08 -1.16
N GLY A 58 -5.36 -2.05 -2.00
CA GLY A 58 -4.03 -2.26 -2.59
C GLY A 58 -3.81 -3.72 -2.99
N PRO A 59 -2.61 -4.05 -3.49
CA PRO A 59 -1.49 -3.15 -3.78
C PRO A 59 -1.73 -2.30 -5.04
N ILE A 60 -1.29 -1.04 -5.03
CA ILE A 60 -1.34 -0.11 -6.17
C ILE A 60 0.05 0.50 -6.40
N VAL A 61 0.40 0.79 -7.66
CA VAL A 61 1.66 1.50 -7.97
C VAL A 61 1.49 2.99 -7.68
N GLY A 62 2.27 3.49 -6.72
CA GLY A 62 2.39 4.90 -6.38
C GLY A 62 3.49 5.63 -7.16
N PRO A 63 3.74 6.92 -6.85
CA PRO A 63 4.83 7.68 -7.45
C PRO A 63 6.20 7.11 -7.09
N ASN A 64 7.12 7.06 -8.06
CA ASN A 64 8.46 6.51 -7.81
C ASN A 64 9.23 7.31 -6.76
N ALA A 65 9.77 6.62 -5.74
CA ALA A 65 10.70 7.20 -4.80
C ALA A 65 12.04 7.48 -5.49
N PHE A 66 12.60 8.67 -5.26
CA PHE A 66 13.83 9.16 -5.88
C PHE A 66 13.84 9.04 -7.42
N GLY A 67 12.66 9.04 -8.04
CA GLY A 67 12.47 8.97 -9.50
C GLY A 67 12.69 7.59 -10.14
N LEU A 68 13.20 6.60 -9.41
CA LEU A 68 13.61 5.31 -9.98
C LEU A 68 13.11 4.08 -9.23
N THR A 69 12.66 4.23 -7.98
CA THR A 69 12.24 3.11 -7.13
C THR A 69 10.71 3.03 -7.16
N PRO A 70 10.12 1.94 -7.67
CA PRO A 70 8.68 1.74 -7.59
C PRO A 70 8.23 1.75 -6.13
N VAL A 71 7.16 2.47 -5.87
CA VAL A 71 6.48 2.49 -4.58
C VAL A 71 5.17 1.73 -4.71
N ILE A 72 4.95 0.75 -3.84
CA ILE A 72 3.70 0.02 -3.76
C ILE A 72 2.92 0.52 -2.56
N GLN A 73 1.68 0.94 -2.78
CA GLN A 73 0.86 1.57 -1.77
C GLN A 73 -0.29 0.66 -1.35
N TYR A 74 -0.55 0.66 -0.05
CA TYR A 74 -1.74 0.14 0.60
C TYR A 74 -2.38 1.28 1.37
N ALA A 75 -3.69 1.41 1.32
CA ALA A 75 -4.41 2.43 2.06
C ALA A 75 -5.70 1.87 2.66
N ASP A 76 -6.05 2.25 3.89
CA ASP A 76 -7.37 1.91 4.40
C ASP A 76 -8.47 2.70 3.64
N THR A 77 -9.72 2.27 3.80
CA THR A 77 -10.86 2.87 3.07
C THR A 77 -11.06 4.36 3.37
N TRP A 78 -10.68 4.83 4.56
CA TRP A 78 -10.82 6.23 4.97
C TRP A 78 -9.67 7.08 4.43
N ALA A 79 -8.45 6.57 4.49
CA ALA A 79 -7.26 7.20 3.92
C ALA A 79 -7.42 7.41 2.40
N VAL A 80 -7.95 6.43 1.66
CA VAL A 80 -8.24 6.61 0.22
C VAL A 80 -9.20 7.78 -0.02
N ARG A 81 -10.29 7.87 0.75
CA ARG A 81 -11.27 8.96 0.60
C ARG A 81 -10.67 10.33 0.87
N GLU A 82 -9.73 10.41 1.80
CA GLU A 82 -9.09 11.67 2.15
C GLU A 82 -8.00 12.04 1.13
N LEU A 83 -7.21 11.07 0.65
CA LEU A 83 -6.26 11.27 -0.44
C LEU A 83 -6.95 11.76 -1.73
N ASP A 84 -8.10 11.19 -2.07
CA ASP A 84 -8.92 11.63 -3.22
C ASP A 84 -9.42 13.07 -3.07
N ARG A 85 -9.68 13.53 -1.84
CA ARG A 85 -10.13 14.90 -1.56
C ARG A 85 -9.02 15.93 -1.63
N VAL A 86 -7.81 15.55 -1.22
CA VAL A 86 -6.65 16.46 -1.17
C VAL A 86 -6.05 16.68 -2.57
N GLY A 87 -6.41 15.83 -3.54
CA GLY A 87 -5.98 15.97 -4.93
C GLY A 87 -4.56 15.46 -5.11
N ALA A 88 -4.45 14.30 -5.76
CA ALA A 88 -3.25 13.92 -6.49
C ALA A 88 -2.91 14.95 -7.59
#